data_AF-A0A2D6D7J5-F1
#
_entry.id   AF-A0A2D6D7J5-F1
#
_cell.length_a   1.000
_cell.length_b   1.000
_cell.length_c   1.000
_cell.angle_alpha   90.00
_cell.angle_beta   90.00
_cell.angle_gamma   90.00
#
_symmetry.space_group_name_H-M   'P 1'
#
loop_
_entity.id
_entity.type
_entity.pdbx_description
1 polymer ?
#
loop_
_entity_poly.entity_id
_entity_poly.type
_entity_poly.pdbx_seq_one_letter_code
_entity_poly.pdbx_strand_id
1 'polypeptide(L)'
;MKKVFVTDPIPEAGMKLLRGKYKLVKKPEGADAVVSLLTFKIDGAFMDRVGKQLKIVANYAVGFNNIDLGAAKKRGILVTNTPGVLTDTVAE
;
A
#
# COMPACT_ATOMS: atom_id res chain seq x y z
N MET A 1 -5.16 6.95 16.62
CA MET A 1 -5.45 5.83 15.68
C MET A 1 -4.72 6.09 14.36
N LYS A 2 -4.03 5.09 13.82
CA LYS A 2 -3.25 5.22 12.57
C LYS A 2 -4.17 5.34 11.36
N LYS A 3 -3.82 6.21 10.41
CA LYS A 3 -4.57 6.47 9.18
C LYS A 3 -4.04 5.62 8.03
N VAL A 4 -4.93 4.92 7.35
CA VAL A 4 -4.59 4.06 6.21
C VAL A 4 -5.33 4.57 4.98
N PHE A 5 -4.58 4.84 3.92
CA PHE A 5 -5.12 5.07 2.58
C PHE A 5 -5.05 3.77 1.78
N VAL A 6 -6.13 3.41 1.09
CA VAL A 6 -6.16 2.26 0.18
C VAL A 6 -6.35 2.83 -1.22
N THR A 7 -5.45 2.52 -2.15
CA THR A 7 -5.47 3.12 -3.50
C THR A 7 -6.72 2.72 -4.27
N ASP A 8 -7.11 1.46 -4.14
CA ASP A 8 -8.34 0.88 -4.70
C ASP A 8 -8.93 -0.14 -3.72
N PRO A 9 -10.25 -0.39 -3.74
CA PRO A 9 -10.85 -1.41 -2.88
C PRO A 9 -10.22 -2.79 -3.10
N ILE A 10 -9.83 -3.43 -1.99
CA ILE A 10 -9.45 -4.85 -1.94
C ILE A 10 -10.67 -5.70 -1.52
N PRO A 11 -10.62 -7.05 -1.56
CA PRO A 11 -11.74 -7.89 -1.15
C PRO A 11 -12.31 -7.51 0.22
N GLU A 12 -13.63 -7.69 0.40
CA GLU A 12 -14.35 -7.19 1.57
C GLU A 12 -13.76 -7.66 2.91
N ALA A 13 -13.28 -8.92 2.96
CA ALA A 13 -12.61 -9.46 4.13
C ALA A 13 -11.41 -8.60 4.57
N GLY A 14 -10.56 -8.19 3.61
CA GLY A 14 -9.43 -7.30 3.88
C GLY A 14 -9.89 -5.91 4.32
N MET A 15 -10.91 -5.36 3.66
CA MET A 15 -11.48 -4.06 4.03
C MET A 15 -12.08 -4.07 5.45
N LYS A 16 -12.74 -5.16 5.85
CA LYS A 16 -13.31 -5.34 7.19
C LYS A 16 -12.21 -5.39 8.25
N LEU A 17 -11.12 -6.12 8.00
CA LEU A 17 -9.96 -6.16 8.89
C LEU A 17 -9.32 -4.78 9.07
N LEU A 18 -9.16 -4.01 7.99
CA LEU A 18 -8.60 -2.68 8.04
C LEU A 18 -9.49 -1.70 8.84
N ARG A 19 -10.81 -1.72 8.59
CA ARG A 19 -11.78 -0.87 9.30
C ARG A 19 -11.85 -1.17 10.80
N GLY A 20 -11.62 -2.43 11.19
CA GLY A 20 -11.60 -2.83 12.60
C GLY A 20 -10.39 -2.35 13.39
N LYS A 21 -9.28 -2.00 12.72
CA LYS A 21 -8.00 -1.67 13.39
C LYS A 21 -7.49 -0.25 13.10
N TYR A 22 -7.90 0.35 11.98
CA TYR A 22 -7.33 1.59 11.47
C TYR A 22 -8.39 2.57 10.97
N LYS A 23 -8.00 3.86 10.90
CA LYS A 23 -8.83 4.89 10.29
C LYS A 23 -8.61 4.89 8.78
N LEU A 24 -9.58 4.40 8.01
CA LEU A 24 -9.53 4.53 6.56
C LEU A 24 -9.75 6.00 6.15
N VAL A 25 -8.86 6.50 5.30
CA VAL A 25 -8.96 7.85 4.73
C VAL A 25 -9.21 7.76 3.23
N LYS A 26 -9.96 8.73 2.68
CA LYS A 26 -10.27 8.82 1.25
C LYS A 26 -9.18 9.48 0.41
N LYS A 27 -8.19 10.08 1.08
CA LYS A 27 -7.16 10.92 0.50
C LYS A 27 -5.79 10.46 1.04
N PRO A 28 -4.73 10.45 0.20
CA PRO A 28 -3.41 10.00 0.62
C PRO A 28 -2.75 10.96 1.61
N GLU A 29 -3.04 12.25 1.54
CA GLU A 29 -2.42 13.29 2.37
C GLU A 29 -2.65 13.01 3.86
N GLY A 30 -1.58 12.91 4.64
CA GLY A 30 -1.67 12.66 6.08
C GLY A 30 -1.84 11.19 6.47
N ALA A 31 -1.79 10.23 5.53
CA ALA A 31 -1.83 8.80 5.86
C ALA A 31 -0.52 8.32 6.51
N ASP A 32 -0.61 7.45 7.53
CA ASP A 32 0.55 6.79 8.15
C ASP A 32 1.01 5.58 7.31
N ALA A 33 0.08 4.96 6.58
CA ALA A 33 0.30 3.77 5.77
C ALA A 33 -0.55 3.81 4.49
N VAL A 34 -0.03 3.19 3.43
CA VAL A 34 -0.72 3.02 2.16
C VAL A 34 -0.84 1.52 1.86
N VAL A 35 -2.04 1.07 1.50
CA VAL A 35 -2.26 -0.22 0.86
C VAL A 35 -2.43 0.04 -0.64
N SER A 36 -1.52 -0.48 -1.46
CA SER A 36 -1.50 -0.24 -2.91
C SER A 36 -1.88 -1.49 -3.70
N LEU A 37 -2.47 -1.31 -4.88
CA LEU A 37 -2.59 -2.34 -5.91
C LEU A 37 -1.55 -2.10 -7.01
N LEU A 38 -1.24 -3.14 -7.80
CA LEU A 38 -0.22 -3.10 -8.86
C LEU A 38 -0.51 -2.01 -9.92
N THR A 39 -1.77 -1.68 -10.15
CA THR A 39 -2.23 -0.68 -11.13
C THR A 39 -1.91 0.76 -10.70
N PHE A 40 -1.57 1.00 -9.44
CA PHE A 40 -1.33 2.33 -8.91
C PHE A 40 0.17 2.60 -8.75
N LYS A 41 0.67 3.65 -9.41
CA LYS A 41 2.08 4.05 -9.34
C LYS A 41 2.40 4.76 -8.02
N ILE A 42 3.38 4.24 -7.29
CA ILE A 42 3.88 4.76 -6.02
C ILE A 42 5.31 5.26 -6.24
N ASP A 43 5.44 6.48 -6.74
CA ASP A 43 6.74 7.13 -6.94
C ASP A 43 7.06 8.18 -5.86
N GLY A 44 8.22 8.81 -5.97
CA GLY A 44 8.65 9.84 -5.00
C GLY A 44 7.66 10.99 -4.87
N ALA A 45 7.02 11.43 -5.97
CA ALA A 45 6.04 12.51 -5.94
C ALA A 45 4.78 12.10 -5.17
N PHE A 46 4.31 10.85 -5.34
CA PHE A 46 3.23 10.33 -4.52
C PHE A 46 3.61 10.27 -3.03
N MET A 47 4.81 9.78 -2.70
CA MET A 47 5.27 9.72 -1.31
C MET A 47 5.37 11.11 -0.67
N ASP A 48 5.83 12.11 -1.43
CA ASP A 48 5.89 13.50 -0.97
C ASP A 48 4.50 14.09 -0.75
N ARG A 49 3.55 13.77 -1.64
CA ARG A 49 2.14 14.14 -1.49
C ARG A 49 1.50 13.53 -0.25
N VAL A 50 1.77 12.26 0.05
CA VAL A 50 1.27 11.61 1.28
C VAL A 50 1.81 12.36 2.51
N GLY A 51 3.11 12.63 2.53
CA GLY A 51 3.78 13.40 3.57
C GLY A 51 4.71 12.57 4.47
N LYS A 52 5.50 13.27 5.30
CA LYS A 52 6.60 12.71 6.10
C LYS A 52 6.17 11.66 7.14
N GLN A 53 4.88 11.58 7.46
CA GLN A 53 4.32 10.60 8.38
C GLN A 53 4.13 9.21 7.75
N LEU A 54 4.25 9.07 6.43
CA LEU A 54 4.20 7.78 5.75
C LEU A 54 5.32 6.86 6.27
N LYS A 55 4.94 5.68 6.78
CA LYS A 55 5.88 4.68 7.31
C LYS A 55 5.96 3.41 6.49
N ILE A 56 4.88 3.06 5.79
CA ILE A 56 4.81 1.79 5.06
C ILE A 56 3.91 1.90 3.81
N VAL A 57 4.35 1.26 2.74
CA VAL A 57 3.53 0.89 1.58
C VAL A 57 3.40 -0.63 1.56
N ALA A 58 2.18 -1.13 1.76
CA ALA A 58 1.84 -2.54 1.70
C ALA A 58 1.19 -2.85 0.35
N ASN A 59 1.93 -3.48 -0.55
CA ASN A 59 1.47 -3.80 -1.89
C ASN A 59 0.64 -5.08 -1.86
N TYR A 60 -0.63 -4.97 -2.22
CA TYR A 60 -1.52 -6.10 -2.44
C TYR A 60 -1.27 -6.71 -3.83
N ALA A 61 -0.06 -7.23 -4.03
CA ALA A 61 0.38 -7.94 -5.24
C ALA A 61 1.69 -8.69 -4.98
N VAL A 62 2.02 -9.67 -5.82
CA VAL A 62 3.35 -10.32 -5.83
C VAL A 62 4.40 -9.38 -6.42
N GLY A 63 4.15 -8.84 -7.62
CA GLY A 63 5.04 -7.86 -8.25
C GLY A 63 4.99 -6.50 -7.55
N PHE A 64 6.07 -5.73 -7.64
CA PHE A 64 6.20 -4.41 -6.99
C PHE A 64 6.85 -3.36 -7.91
N ASN A 65 6.83 -3.58 -9.22
CA ASN A 65 7.39 -2.67 -10.23
C ASN A 65 6.70 -1.29 -10.24
N ASN A 66 5.49 -1.19 -9.69
CA ASN A 66 4.75 0.06 -9.53
C ASN A 66 5.32 0.96 -8.41
N ILE A 67 6.25 0.47 -7.60
CA ILE A 67 6.81 1.18 -6.44
C ILE A 67 8.27 1.55 -6.68
N ASP A 68 8.60 2.84 -6.55
CA ASP A 68 9.98 3.32 -6.55
C ASP A 68 10.66 2.99 -5.20
N LEU A 69 11.30 1.83 -5.14
CA LEU A 69 12.01 1.36 -3.94
C LEU A 69 13.16 2.29 -3.52
N GLY A 70 13.80 2.97 -4.49
CA GLY A 70 14.87 3.93 -4.21
C GLY A 70 14.34 5.16 -3.49
N ALA A 71 13.22 5.71 -3.97
CA ALA A 71 12.52 6.81 -3.33
C ALA A 71 11.99 6.43 -1.93
N ALA A 72 11.45 5.22 -1.77
CA ALA A 72 10.99 4.71 -0.47
C ALA A 72 12.14 4.58 0.52
N LYS A 73 13.26 3.96 0.10
CA LYS A 73 14.45 3.77 0.94
C LYS A 73 15.03 5.10 1.42
N LYS A 74 15.15 6.09 0.53
CA LYS A 74 15.62 7.44 0.88
C LYS A 74 14.76 8.13 1.94
N ARG A 75 13.46 7.78 2.01
CA ARG A 75 12.49 8.33 2.98
C ARG A 75 12.32 7.46 4.23
N GLY A 76 13.00 6.31 4.31
CA GLY A 76 12.83 5.34 5.40
C GLY A 76 11.43 4.70 5.42
N ILE A 77 10.79 4.60 4.26
CA ILE A 77 9.47 3.98 4.11
C ILE A 77 9.67 2.48 3.87
N LEU A 78 9.01 1.64 4.67
CA LEU A 78 8.99 0.20 4.47
C LEU A 78 8.10 -0.15 3.27
N VAL A 79 8.53 -1.13 2.49
CA VAL A 79 7.72 -1.68 1.39
C VAL A 79 7.56 -3.18 1.62
N THR A 80 6.32 -3.65 1.56
CA THR A 80 5.97 -5.08 1.66
C THR A 80 5.10 -5.47 0.48
N ASN A 81 5.11 -6.74 0.13
CA ASN A 81 4.29 -7.34 -0.92
C ASN A 81 3.79 -8.71 -0.45
N THR A 82 3.03 -9.42 -1.28
CA THR A 82 2.47 -10.74 -0.95
C THR A 82 3.05 -11.82 -1.86
N PRO A 83 4.33 -12.22 -1.70
CA PRO A 83 4.90 -13.31 -2.50
C PRO A 83 4.23 -14.66 -2.17
N GLY A 84 4.23 -15.59 -3.14
CA GLY A 84 3.84 -16.98 -2.90
C GLY A 84 2.34 -17.28 -2.80
N VAL A 85 1.46 -16.28 -2.91
CA VAL A 85 0.00 -16.46 -2.77
C VAL A 85 -0.77 -16.59 -4.10
N LEU A 86 -0.06 -16.58 -5.24
CA LEU A 86 -0.64 -16.82 -6.58
C LEU A 86 -0.23 -18.18 -7.18
N THR A 87 0.51 -19.02 -6.44
CA THR A 87 1.07 -20.26 -6.99
C THR A 87 0.01 -21.31 -7.33
N ASP A 88 -1.18 -21.25 -6.70
CA ASP A 88 -2.28 -22.21 -6.89
C ASP A 88 -3.45 -21.67 -7.73
N THR A 89 -3.37 -20.49 -8.34
CA THR A 89 -4.49 -19.88 -9.11
C THR A 89 -4.16 -19.57 -10.56
N VAL A 90 -2.99 -20.01 -11.05
CA VAL A 90 -2.54 -19.78 -12.44
C VAL A 90 -2.70 -21.02 -13.33
N ALA A 91 -3.36 -22.08 -12.84
CA ALA A 91 -3.74 -23.23 -13.66
C ALA A 91 -5.09 -23.83 -13.21
N GLU A 92 -6.16 -23.46 -13.90
CA GLU A 92 -7.31 -24.32 -14.21
C GLU A 92 -7.84 -23.95 -15.60
#